data_AF-A0A944G1X4-F1
#
_entry.id   AF-A0A944G1X4-F1
#
_cell.length_a   1.000
_cell.length_b   1.000
_cell.length_c   1.000
_cell.angle_alpha   90.00
_cell.angle_beta   90.00
_cell.angle_gamma   90.00
#
_symmetry.space_group_name_H-M   'P 1'
#
loop_
_entity.id
_entity.type
_entity.pdbx_description
1 polymer ?
#
loop_
_entity_poly.entity_id
_entity_poly.type
_entity_poly.pdbx_seq_one_letter_code
_entity_poly.pdbx_strand_id
1 'polypeptide(L)'
;MKSKKDMSTIATSILKVFASNPLLPLNFKQVSSRLGITDRGSKEMIRNHLQTMAEDEIINEIERGKYKLNPKYITNNVLPAHYVVGTVDMKQTGKAYVLCDEGGEDVYINM
;
A
#
# COMPACT_ATOMS: atom_id res chain seq x y z
N MET A 1 -1.04 2.50 -32.80
CA MET A 1 -1.99 2.40 -31.67
C MET A 1 -1.49 1.38 -30.64
N LYS A 2 -0.61 1.78 -29.71
CA LYS A 2 -0.23 1.02 -28.50
C LYS A 2 0.26 2.08 -27.51
N SER A 3 -0.26 2.14 -26.27
CA SER A 3 0.37 2.84 -25.11
C SER A 3 -0.56 3.13 -23.92
N LYS A 4 -1.86 2.80 -23.96
CA LYS A 4 -2.76 3.03 -22.79
C LYS A 4 -2.89 1.84 -21.82
N LYS A 5 -2.45 0.63 -22.22
CA LYS A 5 -2.66 -0.61 -21.44
C LYS A 5 -1.47 -0.98 -20.54
N ASP A 6 -0.26 -0.55 -20.90
CA ASP A 6 0.96 -0.80 -20.11
C ASP A 6 1.07 0.13 -18.88
N MET A 7 0.67 1.40 -19.03
CA MET A 7 0.68 2.39 -17.95
C MET A 7 -0.18 2.01 -16.74
N SER A 8 -1.36 1.40 -16.97
CA SER A 8 -2.22 0.95 -15.85
C SER A 8 -1.61 -0.23 -15.11
N THR A 9 -0.90 -1.11 -15.82
CA THR A 9 -0.36 -2.36 -15.24
C THR A 9 0.79 -2.08 -14.28
N ILE A 10 1.67 -1.12 -14.61
CA ILE A 10 2.79 -0.72 -13.76
C ILE A 10 2.28 -0.03 -12.49
N ALA A 11 1.35 0.91 -12.60
CA ALA A 11 0.75 1.58 -11.45
C ALA A 11 0.08 0.60 -10.47
N THR A 12 -0.70 -0.37 -11.00
CA THR A 12 -1.28 -1.43 -10.16
C THR A 12 -0.22 -2.29 -9.48
N SER A 13 0.89 -2.58 -10.17
CA SER A 13 1.98 -3.36 -9.62
C SER A 13 2.72 -2.61 -8.50
N ILE A 14 2.94 -1.31 -8.68
CA ILE A 14 3.50 -0.42 -7.65
C ILE A 14 2.57 -0.38 -6.43
N LEU A 15 1.26 -0.21 -6.64
CA LEU A 15 0.28 -0.20 -5.55
C LEU A 15 0.32 -1.51 -4.76
N LYS A 16 0.40 -2.66 -5.44
CA LYS A 16 0.53 -3.97 -4.79
C LYS A 16 1.81 -4.09 -3.95
N VAL A 17 2.93 -3.51 -4.41
CA VAL A 17 4.17 -3.48 -3.63
C VAL A 17 3.97 -2.76 -2.30
N PHE A 18 3.31 -1.59 -2.31
CA PHE A 18 2.99 -0.87 -1.08
C PHE A 18 1.94 -1.60 -0.24
N ALA A 19 0.90 -2.16 -0.85
CA ALA A 19 -0.14 -2.90 -0.15
C ALA A 19 0.39 -4.15 0.58
N SER A 20 1.46 -4.78 0.05
CA SER A 20 2.09 -5.92 0.72
C SER A 20 2.70 -5.57 2.08
N ASN A 21 3.10 -4.31 2.27
CA ASN A 21 3.70 -3.80 3.50
C ASN A 21 3.34 -2.31 3.65
N PRO A 22 2.07 -2.00 3.99
CA PRO A 22 1.53 -0.64 3.89
C PRO A 22 2.23 0.35 4.84
N LEU A 23 2.85 -0.17 5.89
CA LEU A 23 3.55 0.63 6.89
C LEU A 23 5.01 0.95 6.54
N LEU A 24 5.59 0.25 5.55
CA LEU A 24 7.01 0.33 5.21
C LEU A 24 7.25 1.44 4.16
N PRO A 25 8.04 2.47 4.47
CA PRO A 25 8.44 3.45 3.46
C PRO A 25 9.45 2.84 2.48
N LEU A 26 9.23 3.04 1.19
CA LEU A 26 10.04 2.50 0.09
C LEU A 26 10.49 3.61 -0.86
N ASN A 27 11.71 3.49 -1.38
CA ASN A 27 12.20 4.33 -2.47
C ASN A 27 12.03 3.64 -3.84
N PHE A 28 12.23 4.40 -4.93
CA PHE A 28 12.08 3.87 -6.29
C PHE A 28 12.97 2.66 -6.59
N LYS A 29 14.19 2.58 -6.01
CA LYS A 29 15.10 1.44 -6.21
C LYS A 29 14.54 0.17 -5.57
N GLN A 30 13.99 0.30 -4.37
CA GLN A 30 13.38 -0.79 -3.62
C GLN A 30 12.08 -1.27 -4.25
N VAL A 31 11.27 -0.36 -4.79
CA VAL A 31 10.07 -0.71 -5.58
C VAL A 31 10.48 -1.45 -6.85
N SER A 32 11.46 -0.91 -7.60
CA SER A 32 11.97 -1.56 -8.82
C SER A 32 12.51 -2.96 -8.56
N SER A 33 13.26 -3.15 -7.48
CA SER A 33 13.81 -4.46 -7.08
C SER A 33 12.69 -5.48 -6.80
N ARG A 34 11.64 -5.07 -6.06
CA ARG A 34 10.48 -5.93 -5.76
C ARG A 34 9.66 -6.29 -7.00
N LEU A 35 9.68 -5.43 -8.02
CA LEU A 35 9.05 -5.69 -9.31
C LEU A 35 9.95 -6.49 -10.28
N GLY A 36 11.19 -6.82 -9.87
CA GLY A 36 12.16 -7.49 -10.75
C GLY A 36 12.69 -6.61 -11.89
N ILE A 37 12.53 -5.30 -11.79
CA ILE A 37 12.86 -4.35 -12.85
C ILE A 37 14.30 -3.86 -12.69
N THR A 38 15.12 -4.15 -13.70
CA THR A 38 16.55 -3.85 -13.70
C THR A 38 16.94 -2.78 -14.71
N ASP A 39 16.17 -2.61 -15.79
CA ASP A 39 16.47 -1.67 -16.87
C ASP A 39 16.27 -0.20 -16.45
N ARG A 40 17.05 0.70 -17.06
CA ARG A 40 17.06 2.12 -16.68
C ARG A 40 15.77 2.85 -17.04
N GLY A 41 15.15 2.49 -18.17
CA GLY A 41 13.96 3.17 -18.68
C GLY A 41 12.75 2.91 -17.78
N SER A 42 12.49 1.65 -17.46
CA SER A 42 11.40 1.23 -16.57
C SER A 42 11.61 1.73 -15.14
N LYS A 43 12.86 1.80 -14.65
CA LYS A 43 13.17 2.43 -13.36
C LYS A 43 12.76 3.90 -13.31
N GLU A 44 12.96 4.64 -14.39
CA GLU A 44 12.52 6.04 -14.47
C GLU A 44 11.00 6.13 -14.58
N MET A 45 10.34 5.23 -15.32
CA MET A 45 8.88 5.15 -15.32
C MET A 45 8.32 4.91 -13.92
N ILE A 46 8.94 4.03 -13.12
CA ILE A 46 8.56 3.82 -11.72
C ILE A 46 8.72 5.11 -10.92
N ARG A 47 9.83 5.83 -11.07
CA ARG A 47 10.01 7.12 -10.37
C ARG A 47 8.88 8.08 -10.72
N ASN A 48 8.58 8.25 -12.00
CA ASN A 48 7.52 9.16 -12.44
C ASN A 48 6.16 8.74 -11.89
N HIS A 49 5.84 7.44 -11.89
CA HIS A 49 4.60 6.94 -11.29
C HIS A 49 4.55 7.17 -9.78
N LEU A 50 5.65 7.00 -9.04
CA LEU A 50 5.68 7.31 -7.62
C LEU A 50 5.40 8.79 -7.35
N GLN A 51 5.94 9.68 -8.19
CA GLN A 51 5.65 11.10 -8.09
C GLN A 51 4.17 11.40 -8.36
N THR A 52 3.60 10.88 -9.46
CA THR A 52 2.18 11.05 -9.77
C THR A 52 1.27 10.48 -8.68
N MET A 53 1.57 9.28 -8.16
CA MET A 53 0.79 8.69 -7.07
C MET A 53 0.91 9.48 -5.76
N ALA A 54 2.01 10.21 -5.56
CA ALA A 54 2.16 11.11 -4.41
C ALA A 54 1.36 12.40 -4.60
N GLU A 55 1.34 12.95 -5.82
CA GLU A 55 0.49 14.09 -6.20
C GLU A 55 -1.00 13.75 -6.07
N ASP A 56 -1.40 12.52 -6.42
CA ASP A 56 -2.76 11.99 -6.26
C ASP A 56 -3.10 11.56 -4.81
N GLU A 57 -2.19 11.81 -3.85
CA GLU A 57 -2.30 11.41 -2.43
C GLU A 57 -2.52 9.91 -2.20
N ILE A 58 -2.22 9.04 -3.17
CA ILE A 58 -2.31 7.57 -3.01
C ILE A 58 -1.19 7.07 -2.09
N ILE A 59 -0.02 7.69 -2.21
CA ILE A 59 1.14 7.47 -1.34
C ILE A 59 1.62 8.80 -0.77
N ASN A 60 2.17 8.77 0.43
CA ASN A 60 2.73 9.95 1.09
C ASN A 60 4.25 9.91 0.99
N GLU A 61 4.87 11.03 0.62
CA GLU A 61 6.33 11.19 0.71
C GLU A 61 6.71 11.50 2.17
N ILE A 62 7.36 10.55 2.83
CA ILE A 62 7.76 10.67 4.24
C ILE A 62 9.11 11.37 4.36
N GLU A 63 10.01 11.09 3.42
CA GLU A 63 11.30 11.73 3.25
C GLU A 63 11.56 11.87 1.75
N ARG A 64 12.48 12.75 1.35
CA ARG A 64 12.80 12.96 -0.07
C ARG A 64 13.10 11.65 -0.80
N GLY A 65 12.23 11.27 -1.73
CA GLY A 65 12.32 10.05 -2.54
C GLY A 65 11.96 8.74 -1.80
N LYS A 66 11.35 8.82 -0.61
CA LYS A 66 10.77 7.70 0.13
C LYS A 66 9.27 7.91 0.32
N TYR A 67 8.51 6.93 -0.12
CA TYR A 67 7.05 6.96 -0.12
C TYR A 67 6.49 5.86 0.75
N LYS A 68 5.28 6.07 1.28
CA LYS A 68 4.53 5.08 2.07
C LYS A 68 3.07 5.10 1.63
N LEU A 69 2.34 3.98 1.75
CA LEU A 69 0.92 3.97 1.42
C LEU A 69 0.18 5.01 2.28
N ASN A 70 -0.67 5.82 1.64
CA ASN A 70 -1.50 6.75 2.40
C ASN A 70 -2.51 5.94 3.24
N PRO A 71 -2.66 6.21 4.54
CA PRO A 71 -3.62 5.54 5.41
C PRO A 71 -5.04 5.45 4.84
N LYS A 72 -5.48 6.44 4.05
CA LYS A 72 -6.80 6.43 3.36
C LYS A 72 -6.98 5.25 2.41
N TYR A 73 -5.88 4.68 1.90
CA TYR A 73 -5.87 3.53 0.98
C TYR A 73 -5.52 2.21 1.67
N ILE A 74 -5.36 2.20 3.01
CA ILE A 74 -5.24 0.98 3.81
C ILE A 74 -6.65 0.44 4.06
N THR A 75 -7.23 -0.21 3.05
CA THR A 75 -8.57 -0.80 3.08
C THR A 75 -8.50 -2.28 2.70
N ASN A 76 -9.54 -3.06 3.03
CA ASN A 76 -9.53 -4.51 2.76
C ASN A 76 -9.47 -4.83 1.25
N ASN A 77 -9.87 -3.90 0.37
CA ASN A 77 -9.78 -4.07 -1.09
C ASN A 77 -8.37 -3.86 -1.67
N VAL A 78 -7.50 -3.17 -0.94
CA VAL A 78 -6.12 -2.88 -1.39
C VAL A 78 -5.14 -3.84 -0.74
N LEU A 79 -5.37 -4.21 0.52
CA LEU A 79 -4.49 -5.09 1.28
C LEU A 79 -4.62 -6.56 0.87
N PRO A 80 -3.57 -7.37 1.10
CA PRO A 80 -3.67 -8.83 1.02
C PRO A 80 -4.77 -9.39 1.94
N ALA A 81 -5.37 -10.51 1.54
CA ALA A 81 -6.51 -11.13 2.24
C ALA A 81 -6.25 -11.58 3.71
N HIS A 82 -5.00 -11.53 4.19
CA HIS A 82 -4.64 -11.86 5.57
C HIS A 82 -4.53 -10.63 6.48
N TYR A 83 -4.82 -9.42 5.96
CA TYR A 83 -4.96 -8.22 6.79
C TYR A 83 -6.41 -8.04 7.21
N VAL A 84 -6.60 -7.55 8.43
CA VAL A 84 -7.90 -7.11 8.96
C VAL A 84 -7.77 -5.65 9.34
N VAL A 85 -8.63 -4.80 8.79
CA VAL A 85 -8.72 -3.37 9.12
C VAL A 85 -10.03 -3.12 9.84
N GLY A 86 -9.95 -2.44 10.98
CA GLY A 86 -11.11 -2.15 11.81
C GLY A 86 -10.79 -1.25 12.99
N THR A 87 -11.81 -0.94 13.78
CA THR A 87 -11.70 -0.11 14.98
C THR A 87 -11.40 -1.00 16.18
N VAL A 88 -10.40 -0.63 16.98
CA VAL A 88 -10.07 -1.36 18.21
C VAL A 88 -11.03 -0.94 19.33
N ASP A 89 -11.79 -1.90 19.86
CA ASP A 89 -12.59 -1.75 21.08
C ASP A 89 -11.90 -2.48 22.24
N MET A 90 -11.52 -1.74 23.27
CA MET A 90 -10.83 -2.28 24.44
C MET A 90 -11.76 -2.24 25.65
N LYS A 91 -12.00 -3.41 26.26
CA LYS A 91 -12.78 -3.53 27.50
C LYS A 91 -11.89 -3.26 28.72
N GLN A 92 -12.49 -2.76 29.80
CA GLN A 92 -11.81 -2.53 31.09
C GLN A 92 -11.17 -3.81 31.68
N THR A 93 -11.58 -4.99 31.21
CA THR A 93 -11.02 -6.29 31.59
C THR A 93 -9.70 -6.62 30.88
N GLY A 94 -9.17 -5.73 30.04
CA GLY A 94 -7.94 -5.93 29.27
C GLY A 94 -8.14 -6.68 27.94
N LYS A 95 -9.37 -7.08 27.62
CA LYS A 95 -9.71 -7.72 26.33
C LYS A 95 -9.83 -6.66 25.24
N ALA A 96 -9.22 -6.90 24.08
CA ALA A 96 -9.36 -6.03 22.90
C ALA A 96 -9.93 -6.79 21.71
N TYR A 97 -10.77 -6.12 20.93
CA TYR A 97 -11.39 -6.65 19.72
C TYR A 97 -11.17 -5.67 18.57
N VAL A 98 -11.01 -6.18 17.36
CA VAL A 98 -11.02 -5.38 16.13
C VAL A 98 -12.39 -5.54 15.48
N LEU A 99 -13.19 -4.48 15.51
CA LEU A 99 -14.49 -4.36 14.86
C LEU A 99 -14.28 -4.09 13.37
N CYS A 100 -14.69 -5.00 12.49
CA CYS A 100 -14.52 -4.85 11.04
C CYS A 100 -15.59 -3.93 10.43
N ASP A 101 -15.18 -2.86 9.75
CA ASP A 101 -16.11 -1.90 9.10
C ASP A 101 -16.94 -2.53 7.96
N GLU A 102 -16.46 -3.62 7.34
CA GLU A 102 -17.13 -4.32 6.23
C GLU A 102 -18.03 -5.50 6.67
N GLY A 103 -18.41 -5.55 7.95
CA GLY A 103 -19.40 -6.52 8.44
C GLY A 103 -18.89 -7.96 8.62
N GLY A 104 -17.57 -8.13 8.74
CA GLY A 104 -16.94 -9.40 9.11
C GLY A 104 -17.01 -9.70 10.61
N GLU A 105 -16.60 -10.91 11.00
CA GLU A 105 -16.53 -11.31 12.41
C GLU A 105 -15.45 -10.50 13.18
N ASP A 106 -15.76 -10.13 14.42
CA ASP A 106 -14.84 -9.39 15.28
C ASP A 106 -13.59 -10.23 15.61
N VAL A 107 -12.41 -9.65 15.43
CA VAL A 107 -11.15 -10.34 15.73
C VAL A 107 -10.75 -10.08 17.18
N TYR A 108 -10.71 -11.13 18.00
CA TYR A 108 -10.20 -11.05 19.37
C TYR A 108 -8.67 -10.96 19.38
N ILE A 109 -8.14 -9.95 20.08
CA ILE A 109 -6.71 -9.81 20.35
C ILE A 109 -6.41 -10.47 21.69
N ASN A 110 -5.68 -11.59 21.64
CA ASN A 110 -5.12 -12.20 22.83
C ASN A 110 -3.77 -11.53 23.17
N MET A 111 -3.68 -10.90 24.35
CA MET A 111 -2.46 -10.27 24.86
C MET A 111 -1.73 -11.17 25.84
#